data_AF-A0A9Q1LWC7-F1
#
_entry.id   AF-A0A9Q1LWC7-F1
#
_cell.length_a   1.000
_cell.length_b   1.000
_cell.length_c   1.000
_cell.angle_alpha   90.00
_cell.angle_beta   90.00
_cell.angle_gamma   90.00
#
_symmetry.space_group_name_H-M   'P 1'
#
loop_
_entity.id
_entity.type
_entity.pdbx_description
1 polymer ?
#
loop_
_entity_poly.entity_id
_entity_poly.type
_entity_poly.pdbx_seq_one_letter_code
_entity_poly.pdbx_strand_id
1 'polypeptide(L)'
;MDLAPYGNTQEAISLETSEESAVPHVAVEILEDKSKDRVEELLYNRDDVSKLMKMERRPDTEGLGNRERWFPYLDKVKAGNLYLSSSEILEALRPYIMDLRKERFRHAVKNRTYSVCLVVEGLSDFGNVSAAFRSADALGIQSVHVVACDSSRRYRENRQVSMGAEKWLDIELWDSIHECFKVLKSRGYRIATTHLGMDTGNK
;
A
#
# COMPACT_ATOMS: atom_id res chain seq x y z
N MET A 1 -0.20 -21.81 -41.40
CA MET A 1 0.09 -23.23 -41.64
C MET A 1 -0.60 -23.99 -40.54
N ASP A 2 -1.81 -24.45 -40.86
CA ASP A 2 -2.55 -25.42 -40.08
C ASP A 2 -1.80 -26.75 -40.02
N LEU A 3 -2.02 -27.52 -38.95
CA LEU A 3 -2.34 -28.96 -38.96
C LEU A 3 -2.33 -29.51 -37.52
N ALA A 4 -3.53 -29.63 -36.92
CA ALA A 4 -3.93 -30.88 -36.27
C ALA A 4 -4.53 -31.77 -37.38
N PRO A 5 -4.64 -33.13 -37.30
CA PRO A 5 -5.33 -33.84 -36.21
C PRO A 5 -4.81 -35.29 -35.99
N TYR A 6 -5.69 -36.21 -35.57
CA TYR A 6 -5.53 -37.65 -35.26
C TYR A 6 -5.28 -37.93 -33.76
N GLY A 7 -6.09 -38.72 -33.05
CA GLY A 7 -7.24 -39.54 -33.43
C GLY A 7 -7.73 -40.31 -32.20
N ASN A 8 -9.04 -40.59 -32.21
CA ASN A 8 -9.85 -41.46 -31.36
C ASN A 8 -9.22 -42.88 -31.22
N THR A 9 -9.54 -43.79 -30.28
CA THR A 9 -10.86 -44.37 -29.95
C THR A 9 -10.71 -45.45 -28.83
N GLN A 10 -11.84 -45.74 -28.15
CA GLN A 10 -12.29 -47.03 -27.52
C GLN A 10 -11.67 -47.46 -26.17
N GLU A 11 -12.47 -47.46 -25.08
CA GLU A 11 -13.48 -48.45 -24.64
C GLU A 11 -12.88 -49.74 -24.06
N ALA A 12 -12.97 -49.87 -22.72
CA ALA A 12 -13.68 -50.93 -21.98
C ALA A 12 -12.63 -51.85 -21.28
N ILE A 13 -12.80 -52.54 -20.15
CA ILE A 13 -13.93 -53.11 -19.41
C ILE A 13 -13.52 -53.23 -17.92
N SER A 14 -14.50 -53.21 -17.03
CA SER A 14 -14.48 -53.50 -15.59
C SER A 14 -13.81 -54.82 -15.18
N LEU A 15 -13.26 -54.87 -13.94
CA LEU A 15 -13.45 -56.00 -13.02
C LEU A 15 -13.04 -55.62 -11.59
N GLU A 16 -13.98 -55.77 -10.68
CA GLU A 16 -13.82 -55.71 -9.22
C GLU A 16 -12.90 -56.84 -8.74
N THR A 17 -12.09 -56.62 -7.71
CA THR A 17 -12.19 -57.38 -6.44
C THR A 17 -11.27 -56.82 -5.37
N SER A 18 -11.81 -56.90 -4.17
CA SER A 18 -11.35 -56.50 -2.84
C SER A 18 -9.98 -57.06 -2.45
N GLU A 19 -9.20 -56.28 -1.70
CA GLU A 19 -8.51 -56.79 -0.50
C GLU A 19 -8.10 -55.64 0.43
N GLU A 20 -8.48 -55.84 1.69
CA GLU A 20 -8.38 -54.94 2.83
C GLU A 20 -7.02 -55.17 3.50
N SER A 21 -6.25 -54.11 3.75
CA SER A 21 -5.16 -54.18 4.74
C SER A 21 -5.05 -52.89 5.53
N ALA A 22 -5.27 -53.03 6.84
CA ALA A 22 -5.30 -51.98 7.83
C ALA A 22 -3.91 -51.36 8.04
N VAL A 23 -3.86 -50.02 8.06
CA VAL A 23 -2.67 -49.25 8.48
C VAL A 23 -3.10 -48.32 9.63
N PRO A 24 -2.33 -48.20 10.73
CA PRO A 24 -2.81 -47.56 11.94
C PRO A 24 -2.93 -46.04 11.77
N HIS A 25 -4.05 -45.49 12.23
CA HIS A 25 -4.27 -44.06 12.41
C HIS A 25 -3.24 -43.47 13.39
N VAL A 26 -2.23 -42.78 12.86
CA VAL A 26 -1.49 -41.77 13.63
C VAL A 26 -2.26 -40.47 13.47
N ALA A 27 -2.88 -40.01 14.56
CA ALA A 27 -3.49 -38.70 14.63
C ALA A 27 -2.41 -37.64 14.40
N VAL A 28 -2.38 -37.09 13.18
CA VAL A 28 -1.69 -35.84 12.91
C VAL A 28 -2.55 -34.76 13.56
N GLU A 29 -2.12 -34.26 14.71
CA GLU A 29 -2.61 -32.97 15.21
C GLU A 29 -2.34 -31.94 14.13
N ILE A 30 -3.39 -31.62 13.38
CA ILE A 30 -3.42 -30.44 12.54
C ILE A 30 -3.33 -29.27 13.51
N LEU A 31 -2.13 -28.68 13.60
CA LEU A 31 -1.95 -27.35 14.19
C LEU A 31 -2.85 -26.41 13.39
N GLU A 32 -4.06 -26.18 13.90
CA GLU A 32 -5.00 -25.20 13.36
C GLU A 32 -4.28 -23.86 13.31
N ASP A 33 -4.06 -23.40 12.09
CA ASP A 33 -3.41 -22.13 11.78
C ASP A 33 -4.31 -20.99 12.24
N LYS A 34 -4.02 -20.48 13.45
CA LYS A 34 -4.71 -19.37 14.13
C LYS A 34 -4.76 -18.08 13.30
N SER A 35 -4.11 -18.02 12.13
CA SER A 35 -4.16 -16.89 11.21
C SER A 35 -5.54 -16.71 10.54
N LYS A 36 -6.25 -17.83 10.25
CA LYS A 36 -7.50 -17.80 9.48
C LYS A 36 -8.67 -17.17 10.21
N ASP A 37 -8.82 -17.45 11.50
CA ASP A 37 -9.97 -16.97 12.29
C ASP A 37 -9.99 -15.44 12.47
N ARG A 38 -8.80 -14.82 12.50
CA ARG A 38 -8.62 -13.38 12.81
C ARG A 38 -9.09 -12.48 11.67
N VAL A 39 -8.99 -13.00 10.46
CA VAL A 39 -9.39 -12.34 9.23
C VAL A 39 -10.91 -12.32 9.08
N GLU A 40 -11.56 -13.45 9.36
CA GLU A 40 -12.99 -13.59 9.19
C GLU A 40 -13.76 -12.63 10.12
N GLU A 41 -13.31 -12.49 11.37
CA GLU A 41 -13.90 -11.55 12.34
C GLU A 41 -13.91 -10.09 11.84
N LEU A 42 -12.90 -9.70 11.07
CA LEU A 42 -12.75 -8.33 10.56
C LEU A 42 -13.57 -8.04 9.30
N LEU A 43 -13.87 -9.06 8.49
CA LEU A 43 -14.70 -8.91 7.29
C LEU A 43 -16.18 -8.69 7.64
N TYR A 44 -16.62 -9.16 8.82
CA TYR A 44 -18.02 -9.05 9.27
C TYR A 44 -18.36 -7.71 9.93
N ASN A 45 -17.37 -6.93 10.39
CA ASN A 45 -17.60 -5.66 11.08
C ASN A 45 -17.39 -4.47 10.12
N ARG A 46 -18.46 -4.09 9.40
CA ARG A 46 -18.45 -3.05 8.36
C ARG A 46 -18.62 -1.64 8.91
N ASP A 47 -17.68 -1.18 9.73
CA ASP A 47 -17.58 0.25 10.04
C ASP A 47 -16.32 0.89 9.44
N ASP A 48 -16.57 1.66 8.39
CA ASP A 48 -15.77 2.79 7.92
C ASP A 48 -14.48 2.46 7.14
N VAL A 49 -14.65 2.08 5.87
CA VAL A 49 -13.59 2.06 4.83
C VAL A 49 -12.97 3.47 4.63
N SER A 50 -13.46 4.52 5.27
CA SER A 50 -12.84 5.85 5.27
C SER A 50 -11.76 6.01 6.35
N LYS A 51 -11.74 5.14 7.37
CA LYS A 51 -10.64 4.99 8.36
C LYS A 51 -9.56 4.02 7.88
N LEU A 52 -9.50 3.75 6.57
CA LEU A 52 -8.63 2.78 5.90
C LEU A 52 -7.33 2.59 6.66
N MET A 53 -7.28 1.43 7.31
CA MET A 53 -6.13 0.72 7.85
C MET A 53 -4.80 1.22 7.27
N LYS A 54 -4.26 2.26 7.91
CA LYS A 54 -2.88 2.63 7.69
C LYS A 54 -2.07 1.69 8.55
N MET A 55 -1.08 1.04 7.95
CA MET A 55 -0.06 0.34 8.71
C MET A 55 0.46 1.27 9.81
N GLU A 56 0.75 0.70 10.97
CA GLU A 56 1.35 1.43 12.07
C GLU A 56 2.68 2.01 11.59
N ARG A 57 2.89 3.31 11.85
CA ARG A 57 4.12 3.97 11.45
C ARG A 57 5.22 3.69 12.44
N ARG A 58 6.44 3.57 11.92
CA ARG A 58 7.65 3.61 12.75
C ARG A 58 7.74 4.97 13.43
N PRO A 59 8.20 5.03 14.69
CA PRO A 59 8.48 6.30 15.33
C PRO A 59 9.59 7.06 14.57
N ASP A 60 9.46 8.38 14.49
CA ASP A 60 10.36 9.26 13.72
C ASP A 60 11.80 9.30 14.24
N THR A 61 12.11 8.57 15.33
CA THR A 61 13.41 8.52 16.02
C THR A 61 14.26 7.28 15.66
N GLU A 62 13.71 6.27 14.99
CA GLU A 62 14.42 5.02 14.67
C GLU A 62 15.28 5.09 13.38
N GLY A 63 15.25 6.22 12.65
CA GLY A 63 15.82 6.33 11.30
C GLY A 63 17.34 6.51 11.17
N LEU A 64 18.09 6.56 12.26
CA LEU A 64 19.53 6.87 12.19
C LEU A 64 20.45 5.63 12.13
N GLY A 65 19.90 4.42 12.31
CA GLY A 65 20.69 3.24 12.68
C GLY A 65 21.19 2.34 11.56
N ASN A 66 20.61 2.37 10.35
CA ASN A 66 21.02 1.42 9.31
C ASN A 66 20.86 2.00 7.90
N ARG A 67 21.87 1.80 7.04
CA ARG A 67 21.89 2.26 5.63
C ARG A 67 20.95 1.46 4.72
N GLU A 68 19.99 0.74 5.28
CA GLU A 68 18.98 0.04 4.52
C GLU A 68 17.86 1.01 4.10
N ARG A 69 17.21 0.69 2.98
CA ARG A 69 16.18 1.53 2.37
C ARG A 69 15.08 1.82 3.40
N TRP A 70 14.94 3.09 3.79
CA TRP A 70 13.94 3.53 4.75
C TRP A 70 12.52 3.23 4.24
N PHE A 71 11.74 2.53 5.06
CA PHE A 71 10.31 2.28 4.85
C PHE A 71 9.56 2.68 6.12
N PRO A 72 8.57 3.60 6.04
CA PRO A 72 8.02 4.27 7.23
C PRO A 72 7.01 3.43 8.01
N TYR A 73 6.62 2.26 7.51
CA TYR A 73 5.57 1.45 8.10
C TYR A 73 6.13 0.16 8.71
N LEU A 74 5.48 -0.29 9.78
CA LEU A 74 5.63 -1.63 10.33
C LEU A 74 4.71 -2.59 9.59
N ASP A 75 5.06 -3.88 9.56
CA ASP A 75 4.16 -4.91 9.06
C ASP A 75 3.04 -5.22 10.08
N LYS A 76 2.26 -4.20 10.42
CA LYS A 76 1.30 -4.20 11.51
C LYS A 76 0.16 -3.24 11.19
N VAL A 77 -1.05 -3.76 11.11
CA VAL A 77 -2.27 -3.02 10.77
C VAL A 77 -3.26 -3.17 11.91
N LYS A 78 -3.78 -2.05 12.42
CA LYS A 78 -4.82 -2.07 13.45
C LYS A 78 -6.20 -2.25 12.83
N ALA A 79 -6.95 -3.21 13.35
CA ALA A 79 -8.28 -3.56 12.89
C ALA A 79 -9.19 -3.79 14.11
N GLY A 80 -9.95 -2.76 14.49
CA GLY A 80 -10.66 -2.75 15.77
C GLY A 80 -9.68 -2.89 16.96
N ASN A 81 -9.80 -3.99 17.71
CA ASN A 81 -8.92 -4.33 18.84
C ASN A 81 -7.77 -5.27 18.45
N LEU A 82 -7.68 -5.66 17.18
CA LEU A 82 -6.71 -6.63 16.68
C LEU A 82 -5.60 -5.95 15.89
N TYR A 83 -4.49 -6.68 15.75
CA TYR A 83 -3.40 -6.33 14.86
C TYR A 83 -3.15 -7.47 13.88
N LEU A 84 -3.10 -7.13 12.60
CA LEU A 84 -2.82 -8.04 11.49
C LEU A 84 -1.51 -7.65 10.78
N SER A 85 -0.83 -8.64 10.24
CA SER A 85 0.25 -8.50 9.26
C SER A 85 -0.30 -8.26 7.85
N SER A 86 0.54 -7.76 6.95
CA SER A 86 0.19 -7.64 5.53
C SER A 86 -0.10 -9.00 4.89
N SER A 87 0.57 -10.07 5.31
CA SER A 87 0.31 -11.43 4.81
C SER A 87 -1.09 -11.92 5.17
N GLU A 88 -1.53 -11.75 6.42
CA GLU A 88 -2.88 -12.14 6.88
C GLU A 88 -3.94 -11.37 6.07
N ILE A 89 -3.74 -10.06 5.88
CA ILE A 89 -4.66 -9.23 5.07
C ILE A 89 -4.68 -9.67 3.60
N LEU A 90 -3.53 -9.97 3.02
CA LEU A 90 -3.47 -10.42 1.64
C LEU A 90 -4.14 -11.79 1.47
N GLU A 91 -3.94 -12.71 2.41
CA GLU A 91 -4.62 -14.00 2.43
C GLU A 91 -6.14 -13.85 2.50
N ALA A 92 -6.62 -13.00 3.41
CA ALA A 92 -8.03 -12.63 3.53
C ALA A 92 -8.66 -12.17 2.23
N LEU A 93 -7.96 -11.27 1.53
CA LEU A 93 -8.50 -10.58 0.36
C LEU A 93 -8.29 -11.37 -0.94
N ARG A 94 -7.42 -12.39 -0.96
CA ARG A 94 -7.08 -13.17 -2.16
C ARG A 94 -8.31 -13.70 -2.92
N PRO A 95 -9.35 -14.26 -2.26
CA PRO A 95 -10.54 -14.77 -2.95
C PRO A 95 -11.42 -13.67 -3.56
N TYR A 96 -11.35 -12.45 -3.02
CA TYR A 96 -12.23 -11.34 -3.39
C TYR A 96 -11.61 -10.37 -4.41
N ILE A 97 -10.32 -10.55 -4.75
CA ILE A 97 -9.60 -9.70 -5.70
C ILE A 97 -9.32 -10.49 -6.99
N MET A 98 -9.74 -9.94 -8.13
CA MET A 98 -9.42 -10.49 -9.46
C MET A 98 -7.90 -10.52 -9.71
N ASP A 99 -7.39 -11.54 -10.39
CA ASP A 99 -5.95 -11.69 -10.63
C ASP A 99 -5.35 -10.54 -11.43
N LEU A 100 -6.06 -10.01 -12.42
CA LEU A 100 -5.65 -8.79 -13.14
C LEU A 100 -5.46 -7.60 -12.19
N ARG A 101 -6.32 -7.47 -11.17
CA ARG A 101 -6.19 -6.41 -10.18
C ARG A 101 -5.01 -6.65 -9.24
N LYS A 102 -4.75 -7.90 -8.84
CA LYS A 102 -3.55 -8.27 -8.08
C LYS A 102 -2.29 -7.87 -8.84
N GLU A 103 -2.24 -8.15 -10.14
CA GLU A 103 -1.08 -7.82 -10.95
C GLU A 103 -0.86 -6.32 -11.10
N ARG A 104 -1.93 -5.56 -11.28
CA ARG A 104 -1.85 -4.09 -11.28
C ARG A 104 -1.33 -3.54 -9.95
N PHE A 105 -1.73 -4.12 -8.81
CA PHE A 105 -1.17 -3.73 -7.51
C PHE A 105 0.31 -4.06 -7.39
N ARG A 106 0.74 -5.27 -7.81
CA ARG A 106 2.17 -5.64 -7.81
C ARG A 106 3.00 -4.70 -8.67
N HIS A 107 2.52 -4.39 -9.87
CA HIS A 107 3.19 -3.45 -10.77
C HIS A 107 3.27 -2.06 -10.14
N ALA A 108 2.19 -1.56 -9.54
CA ALA A 108 2.21 -0.26 -8.86
C ALA A 108 3.24 -0.24 -7.72
N VAL A 109 3.17 -1.20 -6.79
CA VAL A 109 4.06 -1.27 -5.62
C VAL A 109 5.54 -1.39 -6.02
N LYS A 110 5.86 -2.19 -7.05
CA LYS A 110 7.23 -2.36 -7.56
C LYS A 110 7.85 -1.04 -8.05
N ASN A 111 7.02 -0.10 -8.49
CA ASN A 111 7.45 1.19 -9.02
C ASN A 111 7.29 2.35 -8.01
N ARG A 112 7.08 2.05 -6.72
CA ARG A 112 7.01 3.08 -5.66
C ARG A 112 8.32 3.28 -4.95
N THR A 113 8.55 4.51 -4.50
CA THR A 113 9.70 4.89 -3.69
C THR A 113 9.31 5.75 -2.49
N TYR A 114 9.98 5.48 -1.37
CA TYR A 114 10.04 6.38 -0.21
C TYR A 114 11.37 7.13 -0.13
N SER A 115 12.33 6.88 -1.02
CA SER A 115 13.63 7.57 -0.98
C SER A 115 13.52 9.06 -1.35
N VAL A 116 12.43 9.45 -1.99
CA VAL A 116 12.08 10.82 -2.32
C VAL A 116 10.65 11.07 -1.85
N CYS A 117 10.42 12.21 -1.22
CA CYS A 117 9.09 12.71 -0.88
C CYS A 117 8.90 14.10 -1.48
N LEU A 118 7.67 14.44 -1.84
CA LEU A 118 7.32 15.77 -2.35
C LEU A 118 6.79 16.62 -1.21
N VAL A 119 7.34 17.83 -1.00
CA VAL A 119 6.78 18.83 -0.09
C VAL A 119 6.17 19.95 -0.92
N VAL A 120 4.93 20.30 -0.64
CA VAL A 120 4.22 21.40 -1.30
C VAL A 120 3.72 22.37 -0.26
N GLU A 121 4.17 23.62 -0.35
CA GLU A 121 3.83 24.71 0.55
C GLU A 121 3.03 25.77 -0.22
N GLY A 122 2.04 26.38 0.44
CA GLY A 122 1.40 27.59 -0.07
C GLY A 122 0.53 27.38 -1.32
N LEU A 123 0.13 26.14 -1.62
CA LEU A 123 -0.82 25.89 -2.70
C LEU A 123 -2.21 26.40 -2.30
N SER A 124 -2.58 27.55 -2.83
CA SER A 124 -3.81 28.27 -2.53
C SER A 124 -5.03 27.74 -3.29
N ASP A 125 -4.84 27.03 -4.41
CA ASP A 125 -5.90 26.39 -5.17
C ASP A 125 -5.79 24.86 -5.21
N PHE A 126 -6.96 24.21 -5.31
CA PHE A 126 -7.07 22.75 -5.39
C PHE A 126 -6.52 22.17 -6.69
N GLY A 127 -6.42 22.98 -7.75
CA GLY A 127 -5.93 22.56 -9.07
C GLY A 127 -4.45 22.20 -9.01
N ASN A 128 -3.64 23.07 -8.41
CA ASN A 128 -2.21 22.88 -8.22
C ASN A 128 -1.92 21.70 -7.29
N VAL A 129 -2.71 21.54 -6.21
CA VAL A 129 -2.59 20.38 -5.31
C VAL A 129 -2.89 19.08 -6.06
N SER A 130 -3.96 19.06 -6.85
CA SER A 130 -4.36 17.93 -7.69
C SER A 130 -3.27 17.56 -8.71
N ALA A 131 -2.70 18.57 -9.38
CA ALA A 131 -1.62 18.38 -10.34
C ALA A 131 -0.34 17.85 -9.68
N ALA A 132 0.00 18.36 -8.49
CA ALA A 132 1.14 17.87 -7.71
C ALA A 132 0.97 16.40 -7.33
N PHE A 133 -0.22 15.98 -6.89
CA PHE A 133 -0.48 14.57 -6.57
C PHE A 133 -0.42 13.67 -7.78
N ARG A 134 -1.01 14.07 -8.91
CA ARG A 134 -0.92 13.27 -10.14
C ARG A 134 0.52 13.13 -10.62
N SER A 135 1.32 14.19 -10.46
CA SER A 135 2.75 14.16 -10.79
C SER A 135 3.51 13.22 -9.86
N ALA A 136 3.28 13.31 -8.55
CA ALA A 136 3.88 12.39 -7.58
C ALA A 136 3.49 10.93 -7.87
N ASP A 137 2.21 10.69 -8.16
CA ASP A 137 1.67 9.38 -8.48
C ASP A 137 2.31 8.77 -9.74
N ALA A 138 2.38 9.55 -10.82
CA ALA A 138 2.98 9.15 -12.08
C ALA A 138 4.50 8.89 -11.97
N LEU A 139 5.19 9.64 -11.11
CA LEU A 139 6.62 9.49 -10.85
C LEU A 139 6.94 8.37 -9.84
N GLY A 140 5.93 7.70 -9.28
CA GLY A 140 6.13 6.64 -8.28
C GLY A 140 6.54 7.16 -6.90
N ILE A 141 6.41 8.47 -6.64
CA ILE A 141 6.63 9.04 -5.31
C ILE A 141 5.47 8.63 -4.41
N GLN A 142 5.77 7.98 -3.29
CA GLN A 142 4.74 7.46 -2.38
C GLN A 142 4.30 8.48 -1.34
N SER A 143 5.23 9.29 -0.82
CA SER A 143 4.98 10.23 0.27
C SER A 143 4.90 11.67 -0.23
N VAL A 144 3.79 12.36 0.11
CA VAL A 144 3.56 13.76 -0.19
C VAL A 144 3.19 14.53 1.07
N HIS A 145 3.88 15.63 1.32
CA HIS A 145 3.70 16.52 2.45
C HIS A 145 3.09 17.83 1.97
N VAL A 146 1.96 18.21 2.55
CA VAL A 146 1.28 19.47 2.21
C VAL A 146 1.32 20.39 3.42
N VAL A 147 1.91 21.57 3.25
CA VAL A 147 2.00 22.59 4.30
C VAL A 147 0.97 23.68 4.03
N ALA A 148 0.08 23.84 5.00
CA ALA A 148 -0.97 24.85 5.01
C ALA A 148 -0.40 26.26 5.16
N CYS A 149 -0.91 27.24 4.40
CA CYS A 149 -0.66 28.66 4.65
C CYS A 149 -1.94 29.29 5.18
N ASP A 150 -2.07 29.34 6.51
CA ASP A 150 -3.08 29.99 7.38
C ASP A 150 -4.58 29.82 7.07
N SER A 151 -4.98 29.18 5.97
CA SER A 151 -6.38 29.13 5.50
C SER A 151 -6.81 27.78 4.91
N SER A 152 -5.93 26.77 4.88
CA SER A 152 -6.18 25.52 4.13
C SER A 152 -6.97 24.45 4.89
N ARG A 153 -7.79 24.84 5.88
CA ARG A 153 -8.79 23.94 6.50
C ARG A 153 -9.69 23.30 5.43
N ARG A 154 -9.87 23.98 4.29
CA ARG A 154 -10.62 23.49 3.11
C ARG A 154 -10.04 22.23 2.44
N TYR A 155 -8.72 21.98 2.47
CA TYR A 155 -8.20 20.74 1.85
C TYR A 155 -8.61 19.49 2.65
N ARG A 156 -8.65 19.60 3.98
CA ARG A 156 -9.19 18.53 4.84
C ARG A 156 -10.63 18.16 4.48
N GLU A 157 -11.40 19.11 3.96
CA GLU A 157 -12.82 18.95 3.64
C GLU A 157 -13.05 18.42 2.21
N ASN A 158 -12.17 18.71 1.24
CA ASN A 158 -12.36 18.36 -0.17
C ASN A 158 -11.23 17.50 -0.76
N ARG A 159 -11.08 16.27 -0.25
CA ARG A 159 -10.03 15.32 -0.65
C ARG A 159 -10.24 14.68 -2.04
N GLN A 160 -11.39 14.85 -2.69
CA GLN A 160 -11.78 14.16 -3.93
C GLN A 160 -11.26 14.80 -5.24
N VAL A 161 -10.49 15.89 -5.16
CA VAL A 161 -10.12 16.71 -6.33
C VAL A 161 -9.00 16.13 -7.21
N SER A 162 -8.32 15.07 -6.78
CA SER A 162 -7.15 14.49 -7.46
C SER A 162 -7.44 13.30 -8.38
N MET A 163 -8.70 13.06 -8.74
CA MET A 163 -9.11 11.95 -9.62
C MET A 163 -8.63 10.58 -9.13
N GLY A 164 -8.51 10.38 -7.81
CA GLY A 164 -8.16 9.10 -7.21
C GLY A 164 -6.66 8.91 -6.93
N ALA A 165 -5.78 9.82 -7.34
CA ALA A 165 -4.34 9.74 -7.01
C ALA A 165 -4.11 9.77 -5.49
N GLU A 166 -4.95 10.49 -4.75
CA GLU A 166 -4.91 10.56 -3.28
C GLU A 166 -5.11 9.22 -2.57
N LYS A 167 -5.65 8.21 -3.28
CA LYS A 167 -5.86 6.86 -2.75
C LYS A 167 -4.59 6.02 -2.81
N TRP A 168 -3.63 6.41 -3.65
CA TRP A 168 -2.36 5.71 -3.85
C TRP A 168 -1.20 6.35 -3.11
N LEU A 169 -1.37 7.58 -2.62
CA LEU A 169 -0.34 8.38 -1.97
C LEU A 169 -0.52 8.42 -0.45
N ASP A 170 0.60 8.45 0.25
CA ASP A 170 0.67 8.79 1.66
C ASP A 170 0.77 10.30 1.83
N ILE A 171 -0.37 10.93 2.09
CA ILE A 171 -0.48 12.38 2.27
C ILE A 171 -0.39 12.72 3.75
N GLU A 172 0.59 13.56 4.11
CA GLU A 172 0.76 14.15 5.43
C GLU A 172 0.49 15.66 5.37
N LEU A 173 -0.40 16.15 6.23
CA LEU A 173 -0.77 17.56 6.30
C LEU A 173 -0.08 18.21 7.49
N TRP A 174 0.48 19.39 7.27
CA TRP A 174 1.25 20.14 8.25
C TRP A 174 0.71 21.56 8.36
N ASP A 175 0.66 22.06 9.59
CA ASP A 175 0.30 23.45 9.85
C ASP A 175 1.53 24.38 9.77
N SER A 176 2.75 23.82 9.76
CA SER A 176 4.01 24.57 9.71
C SER A 176 5.06 23.84 8.89
N ILE A 177 5.75 24.60 8.04
CA ILE A 177 6.91 24.11 7.27
C ILE A 177 8.05 23.67 8.19
N HIS A 178 8.18 24.34 9.34
CA HIS A 178 9.24 24.06 10.31
C HIS A 178 9.08 22.66 10.93
N GLU A 179 7.86 22.32 11.35
CA GLU A 179 7.56 20.97 11.89
C GLU A 179 7.69 19.89 10.83
N CYS A 180 7.22 20.17 9.60
CA CYS A 180 7.39 19.26 8.48
C CYS A 180 8.88 18.93 8.25
N PHE A 181 9.74 19.95 8.18
CA PHE A 181 11.17 19.75 7.95
C PHE A 181 11.87 19.08 9.12
N LYS A 182 11.47 19.37 10.36
CA LYS A 182 12.01 18.72 11.55
C LYS A 182 11.77 17.21 11.49
N VAL A 183 10.55 16.79 11.17
CA VAL A 183 10.19 15.37 11.04
C VAL A 183 10.88 14.71 9.84
N LEU A 184 10.92 15.38 8.68
CA LEU A 184 11.63 14.83 7.51
C LEU A 184 13.12 14.62 7.80
N LYS A 185 13.77 15.54 8.52
CA LYS A 185 15.17 15.38 8.92
C LYS A 185 15.38 14.22 9.90
N SER A 186 14.48 14.03 10.87
CA SER A 186 14.60 12.90 11.82
C SER A 186 14.39 11.55 11.14
N ARG A 187 13.59 11.51 10.06
CA ARG A 187 13.45 10.35 9.15
C ARG A 187 14.65 10.14 8.22
N GLY A 188 15.66 11.00 8.28
CA GLY A 188 16.89 10.87 7.47
C GLY A 188 16.84 11.53 6.09
N TYR A 189 15.80 12.32 5.77
CA TYR A 189 15.73 13.02 4.49
C TYR A 189 16.67 14.23 4.46
N ARG A 190 17.25 14.46 3.27
CA ARG A 190 17.88 15.73 2.91
C ARG A 190 16.85 16.61 2.22
N ILE A 191 16.83 17.89 2.57
CA ILE A 191 15.89 18.86 2.00
C ILE A 191 16.55 19.57 0.82
N ALA A 192 15.88 19.57 -0.33
CA ALA A 192 16.22 20.36 -1.51
C ALA A 192 15.03 21.25 -1.84
N THR A 193 15.29 22.53 -2.11
CA THR A 193 14.25 23.54 -2.38
C THR A 193 14.44 24.12 -3.77
N THR A 194 13.34 24.32 -4.48
CA THR A 194 13.34 25.14 -5.70
C THR A 194 13.29 26.61 -5.30
N HIS A 195 14.26 27.39 -5.76
CA HIS A 195 14.31 28.84 -5.56
C HIS A 195 14.43 29.51 -6.92
N LEU A 196 13.66 30.59 -7.15
CA LEU A 196 13.83 31.42 -8.34
C LEU A 196 15.10 32.26 -8.14
N GLY A 197 16.22 31.83 -8.72
CA GLY A 197 17.45 32.61 -8.71
C GLY A 197 17.21 33.97 -9.38
N MET A 198 17.53 35.06 -8.67
CA MET A 198 17.56 36.39 -9.27
C MET A 198 18.86 36.56 -10.06
N ASP A 199 18.94 35.92 -11.22
CA ASP A 199 19.99 36.18 -12.22
C ASP A 199 19.47 37.06 -13.38
N THR A 200 18.53 37.95 -13.07
CA THR A 200 18.16 39.07 -13.95
C THR A 200 18.99 40.29 -13.57
N GLY A 201 20.22 40.35 -14.09
CA GLY A 201 21.13 41.47 -13.91
C GLY A 201 22.14 41.61 -15.06
N ASN A 202 21.82 42.53 -15.97
CA ASN A 202 22.69 43.20 -16.95
C ASN A 202 23.26 42.37 -18.13
N LYS A 203 22.62 42.54 -19.28
CA LYS A 203 23.31 42.65 -20.58
C LYS A 203 22.98 43.99 -21.21
#